data_AF-A0A2Z4LB17-F1
#
_entry.id   AF-A0A2Z4LB17-F1
#
_cell.length_a   1.000
_cell.length_b   1.000
_cell.length_c   1.000
_cell.angle_alpha   90.00
_cell.angle_beta   90.00
_cell.angle_gamma   90.00
#
_symmetry.space_group_name_H-M   'P 1'
#
loop_
_entity.id
_entity.type
_entity.pdbx_description
1 polymer ?
#
loop_
_entity_poly.entity_id
_entity_poly.type
_entity_poly.pdbx_seq_one_letter_code
_entity_poly.pdbx_strand_id
1 'polypeptide(L)'
;MVLREDTIGQTFLLPTDIRTLIPEDHVCFFIEKLVNCVDFSEIDFQYVDTPGQKAYPAAMLVRIILLGTIYSIHSSRKLERIVRENIVFMYLAGFQTPVF
;
A
#
# COMPACT_ATOMS: atom_id res chain seq x y z
N MET A 1 -7.69 -36.47 15.49
CA MET A 1 -7.35 -35.17 14.87
C MET A 1 -6.26 -34.54 15.73
N VAL A 2 -5.08 -34.27 15.18
CA VAL A 2 -3.94 -33.72 15.93
C VAL A 2 -3.93 -32.20 15.74
N LEU A 3 -3.82 -31.44 16.83
CA LEU A 3 -3.73 -29.99 16.79
C LEU A 3 -2.34 -29.56 16.27
N ARG A 4 -2.28 -28.51 15.45
CA ARG A 4 -1.02 -27.88 15.06
C ARG A 4 -0.46 -27.05 16.22
N GLU A 5 0.86 -26.98 16.30
CA GLU A 5 1.57 -26.13 17.26
C GLU A 5 1.49 -24.65 16.84
N ASP A 6 1.49 -23.76 17.83
CA ASP A 6 1.58 -22.31 17.61
C ASP A 6 3.04 -21.90 17.40
N THR A 7 3.34 -21.31 16.24
CA THR A 7 4.72 -21.02 15.80
C THR A 7 5.01 -19.52 15.73
N ILE A 8 4.41 -18.71 16.59
CA ILE A 8 4.68 -17.26 16.69
C ILE A 8 6.20 -16.97 16.89
N GLY A 9 6.68 -15.84 16.35
CA GLY A 9 8.09 -15.43 16.50
C GLY A 9 9.04 -15.85 15.36
N GLN A 10 8.49 -16.26 14.21
CA GLN A 10 9.29 -16.53 13.00
C GLN A 10 10.06 -15.27 12.55
N THR A 11 11.31 -15.45 12.14
CA THR A 11 12.16 -14.38 11.60
C THR A 11 12.67 -14.80 10.23
N PHE A 12 12.52 -13.92 9.24
CA PHE A 12 13.11 -14.11 7.92
C PHE A 12 14.54 -13.59 7.89
N LEU A 13 15.48 -14.38 7.35
CA LEU A 13 16.87 -13.97 7.18
C LEU A 13 17.06 -12.94 6.06
N LEU A 14 16.22 -13.00 5.03
CA LEU A 14 16.22 -12.08 3.89
C LEU A 14 14.80 -11.54 3.68
N PRO A 15 14.63 -10.30 3.21
CA PRO A 15 13.33 -9.79 2.81
C PRO A 15 12.75 -10.67 1.70
N THR A 16 11.59 -11.29 1.96
CA THR A 16 10.83 -11.99 0.93
C THR A 16 10.13 -10.99 0.04
N ASP A 17 9.87 -11.37 -1.22
CA ASP A 17 9.01 -10.57 -2.08
C ASP A 17 7.61 -10.49 -1.45
N ILE A 18 7.16 -9.28 -1.14
CA ILE A 18 5.87 -9.01 -0.51
C ILE A 18 4.73 -9.63 -1.31
N ARG A 19 4.86 -9.70 -2.65
CA ARG A 19 3.85 -10.29 -3.53
C ARG A 19 3.54 -11.73 -3.17
N THR A 20 4.53 -12.49 -2.68
CA THR A 20 4.34 -13.88 -2.25
C THR A 20 3.54 -14.03 -0.96
N LEU A 21 3.44 -12.97 -0.17
CA LEU A 21 2.64 -12.93 1.05
C LEU A 21 1.17 -12.60 0.78
N ILE A 22 0.85 -12.16 -0.44
CA ILE A 22 -0.49 -11.76 -0.85
C ILE A 22 -1.08 -12.85 -1.75
N PRO A 23 -2.33 -13.29 -1.54
CA PRO A 23 -2.99 -14.24 -2.45
C PRO A 23 -3.00 -13.71 -3.89
N GLU A 24 -2.76 -14.59 -4.88
CA GLU A 24 -2.66 -14.19 -6.30
C GLU A 24 -3.94 -13.52 -6.84
N ASP A 25 -5.11 -13.93 -6.33
CA ASP A 25 -6.43 -13.39 -6.70
C ASP A 25 -6.84 -12.15 -5.88
N HIS A 26 -5.88 -11.48 -5.24
CA HIS A 26 -6.18 -10.31 -4.42
C HIS A 26 -6.42 -9.06 -5.29
N VAL A 27 -7.46 -8.28 -4.95
CA VAL A 27 -7.88 -7.06 -5.67
C VAL A 27 -6.78 -5.99 -5.80
N CYS A 28 -5.76 -6.02 -4.95
CA CYS A 28 -4.67 -5.05 -4.99
C CYS A 28 -3.89 -5.07 -6.31
N PHE A 29 -3.73 -6.24 -6.94
CA PHE A 29 -3.05 -6.36 -8.23
C PHE A 29 -3.87 -5.76 -9.36
N PHE A 30 -5.20 -5.83 -9.26
CA PHE A 30 -6.08 -5.14 -10.19
C PHE A 30 -5.96 -3.62 -10.03
N ILE A 31 -5.96 -3.11 -8.79
CA ILE A 31 -5.80 -1.68 -8.50
C ILE A 31 -4.45 -1.17 -8.99
N GLU A 32 -3.36 -1.90 -8.74
CA GLU A 32 -2.03 -1.55 -9.24
C GLU A 32 -2.04 -1.38 -10.77
N LYS A 33 -2.57 -2.38 -11.50
CA LYS A 33 -2.67 -2.33 -12.96
C LYS A 33 -3.55 -1.17 -13.44
N LEU A 34 -4.71 -0.97 -12.81
CA LEU A 34 -5.64 0.11 -13.14
C LEU A 34 -4.97 1.47 -12.99
N VAL A 35 -4.34 1.72 -11.84
CA VAL A 35 -3.69 3.01 -11.58
C VAL A 35 -2.48 3.22 -12.51
N ASN A 36 -1.77 2.16 -12.88
CA ASN A 36 -0.66 2.26 -13.85
C ASN A 36 -1.12 2.64 -15.28
N CYS A 37 -2.40 2.46 -15.61
CA CYS A 37 -2.95 2.89 -16.90
C CYS A 37 -3.32 4.38 -16.93
N VAL A 38 -3.30 5.08 -15.79
CA VAL A 38 -3.63 6.49 -15.67
C VAL A 38 -2.35 7.31 -15.59
N ASP A 39 -2.28 8.39 -16.36
CA ASP A 39 -1.16 9.33 -16.28
C ASP A 39 -1.39 10.35 -15.16
N PHE A 40 -0.43 10.43 -14.24
CA PHE A 40 -0.43 11.36 -13.11
C PHE A 40 0.64 12.46 -13.25
N SER A 41 1.37 12.46 -14.37
CA SER A 41 2.54 13.34 -14.57
C SER A 41 2.18 14.82 -14.41
N GLU A 42 1.01 15.25 -14.88
CA GLU A 42 0.54 16.63 -14.73
C GLU A 42 0.32 17.05 -13.27
N ILE A 43 -0.13 16.13 -12.41
CA ILE A 43 -0.35 16.37 -10.99
C ILE A 43 1.00 16.40 -10.28
N ASP A 44 1.83 15.38 -10.51
CA ASP A 44 3.13 15.25 -9.85
C ASP A 44 4.05 16.43 -10.20
N PHE A 45 4.00 16.94 -11.45
CA PHE A 45 4.81 18.07 -11.91
C PHE A 45 4.58 19.37 -11.11
N GLN A 46 3.37 19.58 -10.59
CA GLN A 46 3.04 20.76 -9.78
C GLN A 46 3.80 20.81 -8.45
N TYR A 47 4.30 19.66 -7.98
CA TYR A 47 4.95 19.52 -6.68
C TYR A 47 6.47 19.35 -6.76
N VAL A 48 7.07 19.26 -7.95
CA VAL A 48 8.50 18.95 -8.14
C VAL A 48 9.41 20.02 -7.52
N ASP A 49 9.09 21.31 -7.72
CA ASP A 49 9.92 22.44 -7.30
C ASP A 49 9.34 23.23 -6.12
N THR A 50 8.45 22.61 -5.35
CA THR A 50 7.83 23.27 -4.20
C THR A 50 8.74 23.17 -2.95
N PRO A 51 9.08 24.28 -2.29
CA PRO A 51 9.84 24.25 -1.05
C PRO A 51 9.04 23.61 0.09
N GLY A 52 9.65 22.66 0.80
CA GLY A 52 9.02 21.99 1.95
C GLY A 52 9.32 20.50 2.01
N GLN A 53 8.43 19.75 2.67
CA GLN A 53 8.49 18.29 2.69
C GLN A 53 8.16 17.74 1.29
N LYS A 54 8.90 16.70 0.87
CA LYS A 54 8.65 16.02 -0.41
C LYS A 54 7.23 15.49 -0.48
N ALA A 55 6.54 15.77 -1.59
CA ALA A 55 5.23 15.21 -1.87
C ALA A 55 5.32 13.70 -2.17
N TYR A 56 4.23 12.99 -1.89
CA TYR A 56 4.07 11.59 -2.29
C TYR A 56 3.56 11.52 -3.73
N PRO A 57 3.95 10.50 -4.53
CA PRO A 57 3.43 10.32 -5.88
C PRO A 57 1.90 10.17 -5.88
N ALA A 58 1.19 10.88 -6.76
CA ALA A 58 -0.27 10.83 -6.82
C ALA A 58 -0.78 9.40 -7.08
N ALA A 59 -0.11 8.65 -7.94
CA ALA A 59 -0.42 7.24 -8.21
C ALA A 59 -0.43 6.38 -6.92
N MET A 60 0.52 6.60 -6.02
CA MET A 60 0.60 5.86 -4.75
C MET A 60 -0.62 6.15 -3.87
N LEU A 61 -0.94 7.44 -3.68
CA LEU A 61 -2.07 7.86 -2.85
C LEU A 61 -3.38 7.32 -3.40
N VAL A 62 -3.58 7.38 -4.72
CA VAL A 62 -4.78 6.86 -5.38
C VAL A 62 -4.95 5.35 -5.18
N ARG A 63 -3.88 4.55 -5.28
CA ARG A 63 -3.97 3.10 -4.99
C ARG A 63 -4.45 2.82 -3.57
N ILE A 64 -3.91 3.55 -2.59
CA ILE A 64 -4.28 3.40 -1.18
C ILE A 64 -5.74 3.81 -0.96
N ILE A 65 -6.15 4.95 -1.53
CA ILE A 65 -7.52 5.45 -1.42
C ILE A 65 -8.50 4.47 -2.06
N LEU A 66 -8.21 3.95 -3.26
CA LEU A 66 -9.07 2.98 -3.95
C LEU A 66 -9.22 1.68 -3.16
N LEU A 67 -8.14 1.13 -2.61
CA LEU A 67 -8.25 -0.07 -1.78
C LEU A 67 -9.00 0.25 -0.47
N GLY A 68 -8.74 1.41 0.11
CA GLY A 68 -9.43 1.93 1.28
C GLY A 68 -10.95 2.04 1.08
N THR A 69 -11.39 2.57 -0.06
CA THR A 69 -12.82 2.70 -0.37
C THR A 69 -13.49 1.35 -0.60
N ILE A 70 -12.81 0.38 -1.23
CA ILE A 70 -13.32 -1.00 -1.36
C ILE A 70 -13.54 -1.64 0.03
N TYR A 71 -12.69 -1.32 1.01
CA TYR A 71 -12.85 -1.77 2.39
C TYR A 71 -13.68 -0.83 3.27
N SER A 72 -14.35 0.17 2.68
CA SER A 72 -15.16 1.16 3.41
C SER A 72 -14.38 1.91 4.51
N ILE A 73 -13.08 2.15 4.27
CA ILE A 73 -12.19 2.93 5.13
C ILE A 73 -12.07 4.33 4.55
N HIS A 74 -12.78 5.28 5.16
CA HIS A 74 -12.80 6.68 4.72
C HIS A 74 -11.99 7.63 5.61
N SER A 75 -11.61 7.19 6.81
CA SER A 75 -10.82 8.02 7.73
C SER A 75 -9.36 8.04 7.29
N SER A 76 -8.82 9.24 7.03
CA SER A 76 -7.40 9.47 6.72
C SER A 76 -6.48 8.89 7.78
N ARG A 77 -6.79 9.11 9.06
CA ARG A 77 -6.05 8.54 10.20
C ARG A 77 -6.10 7.01 10.23
N LYS A 78 -7.24 6.42 9.87
CA LYS A 78 -7.37 4.97 9.77
C LYS A 78 -6.56 4.42 8.59
N LEU A 79 -6.52 5.12 7.45
CA LEU A 79 -5.67 4.77 6.31
C LEU A 79 -4.19 4.89 6.66
N GLU A 80 -3.77 5.97 7.31
CA GLU A 80 -2.39 6.15 7.77
C GLU A 80 -1.94 4.99 8.67
N ARG A 81 -2.82 4.55 9.58
CA ARG A 81 -2.56 3.39 10.45
C ARG A 81 -2.51 2.07 9.67
N ILE A 82 -3.48 1.81 8.80
CA ILE A 82 -3.57 0.53 8.08
C ILE A 82 -2.40 0.33 7.11
N VAL A 83 -1.87 1.41 6.53
CA VAL A 83 -0.68 1.34 5.67
C VAL A 83 0.55 0.87 6.44
N ARG A 84 0.62 1.09 7.76
CA ARG A 84 1.71 0.61 8.62
C ARG A 84 1.50 -0.79 9.19
N GLU A 85 0.27 -1.29 9.17
CA GLU A 85 -0.08 -2.55 9.85
C GLU A 85 -0.43 -3.67 8.85
N ASN A 86 -0.90 -3.33 7.65
CA ASN A 86 -1.41 -4.30 6.68
C ASN A 86 -0.47 -4.44 5.47
N ILE A 87 -0.02 -5.67 5.21
CA ILE A 87 0.92 -6.03 4.14
C ILE A 87 0.42 -5.62 2.75
N VAL A 88 -0.88 -5.71 2.48
CA VAL A 88 -1.47 -5.32 1.19
C VAL A 88 -1.35 -3.81 0.96
N PHE A 89 -1.61 -3.03 2.00
CA PHE A 89 -1.45 -1.58 1.92
C PHE A 89 0.03 -1.18 1.85
N MET A 90 0.91 -1.87 2.57
CA MET A 90 2.36 -1.69 2.45
C MET A 90 2.85 -1.95 1.03
N TYR A 91 2.33 -2.99 0.38
CA TYR A 91 2.63 -3.30 -1.02
C TYR A 91 2.22 -2.16 -1.95
N LEU A 92 0.99 -1.67 -1.86
CA LEU A 92 0.50 -0.56 -2.70
C LEU A 92 1.24 0.76 -2.43
N ALA A 93 1.66 0.97 -1.18
CA ALA A 93 2.43 2.13 -0.75
C ALA A 93 3.94 2.00 -1.02
N GLY A 94 4.43 0.85 -1.48
CA GLY A 94 5.87 0.60 -1.66
C GLY A 94 6.68 0.81 -0.37
N PHE A 95 6.15 0.36 0.78
CA PHE A 95 6.67 0.59 2.13
C PHE A 95 6.79 2.05 2.57
N GLN A 96 6.27 3.01 1.80
CA GLN A 96 6.16 4.39 2.27
C GLN A 96 5.00 4.52 3.25
N THR A 97 5.12 5.45 4.20
CA THR A 97 4.09 5.74 5.18
C THR A 97 3.54 7.14 4.93
N PRO A 98 2.61 7.31 3.97
CA PRO A 98 2.02 8.61 3.70
C PRO A 98 1.22 9.11 4.91
N VAL A 99 1.35 10.41 5.14
CA VAL A 99 0.50 11.14 6.09
C VAL A 99 -0.58 11.82 5.25
N PHE A 100 -1.84 11.48 5.55
CA PHE A 100 -3.04 11.99 4.87
C PHE A 100 -3.64 13.20 5.59
#